data_AF-A0A527ZCZ9-F1
#
_entry.id   AF-A0A527ZCZ9-F1
#
_cell.length_a   1.000
_cell.length_b   1.000
_cell.length_c   1.000
_cell.angle_alpha   90.00
_cell.angle_beta   90.00
_cell.angle_gamma   90.00
#
_symmetry.space_group_name_H-M   'P 1'
#
loop_
_entity.id
_entity.type
_entity.pdbx_description
1 polymer ?
#
loop_
_entity_poly.entity_id
_entity_poly.type
_entity_poly.pdbx_seq_one_letter_code
_entity_poly.pdbx_strand_id
1 'polypeptide(L)'
;VLAGHMGVPVVNTFCGGDASKTIDANWQEALKLWPAIIAHARDNGVKLAFENCPMIFSYDEWPGGHNIAYSPYIWRRLLDAWGGDVGMNFDPSHLVWQMIDQARFIREFGPYMLHVHAKDLMIDRDGLYERGILSAGMGWQVPRMPGLGDVDWNV
;
A
#
# COMPACT_ATOMS: atom_id res chain seq x y z
N VAL A 1 17.90 -9.84 9.06
CA VAL A 1 18.92 -10.92 9.16
C VAL A 1 18.85 -11.93 8.01
N LEU A 2 17.83 -12.82 7.92
CA LEU A 2 17.81 -13.88 6.89
C LEU A 2 17.90 -13.33 5.44
N ALA A 3 17.12 -12.30 5.11
CA ALA A 3 17.18 -11.65 3.80
C ALA A 3 18.60 -11.16 3.46
N GLY A 4 19.28 -10.51 4.41
CA GLY A 4 20.68 -10.09 4.25
C GLY A 4 21.64 -11.26 4.03
N HIS A 5 21.49 -12.36 4.78
CA HIS A 5 22.29 -13.58 4.57
C HIS A 5 22.04 -14.23 3.21
N MET A 6 20.82 -14.13 2.68
CA MET A 6 20.45 -14.63 1.36
C MET A 6 20.81 -13.66 0.22
N GLY A 7 21.36 -12.47 0.53
CA GLY A 7 21.64 -11.43 -0.46
C GLY A 7 20.38 -10.82 -1.08
N VAL A 8 19.23 -10.93 -0.41
CA VAL A 8 17.96 -10.33 -0.84
C VAL A 8 17.89 -8.89 -0.29
N PRO A 9 17.95 -7.86 -1.16
CA PRO A 9 18.15 -6.48 -0.71
C PRO A 9 16.86 -5.76 -0.27
N VAL A 10 15.69 -6.36 -0.50
CA VAL A 10 14.39 -5.76 -0.22
C VAL A 10 13.48 -6.76 0.48
N VAL A 11 12.77 -6.32 1.52
CA VAL A 11 11.72 -7.10 2.18
C VAL A 11 10.41 -6.33 2.11
N ASN A 12 9.38 -6.96 1.54
CA ASN A 12 8.03 -6.41 1.50
C ASN A 12 7.33 -6.63 2.83
N THR A 13 6.56 -5.64 3.27
CA THR A 13 5.69 -5.73 4.44
C THR A 13 4.58 -4.66 4.35
N PHE A 14 3.75 -4.57 5.38
CA PHE A 14 2.83 -3.45 5.58
C PHE A 14 3.36 -2.53 6.69
N CYS A 15 2.98 -1.26 6.65
CA CYS A 15 3.30 -0.26 7.67
C CYS A 15 2.49 -0.49 8.97
N GLY A 16 1.36 -1.17 8.85
CA GLY A 16 0.41 -1.38 9.95
C GLY A 16 -0.53 -0.19 10.14
N GLY A 17 -1.56 -0.37 10.95
CA GLY A 17 -2.57 0.63 11.25
C GLY A 17 -3.63 0.08 12.19
N ASP A 18 -4.07 0.91 13.13
CA ASP A 18 -5.21 0.66 14.00
C ASP A 18 -6.47 1.20 13.32
N ALA A 19 -7.39 0.29 12.95
CA ALA A 19 -8.60 0.63 12.19
C ALA A 19 -9.51 1.63 12.92
N SER A 20 -9.39 1.76 14.25
CA SER A 20 -10.16 2.71 15.05
C SER A 20 -9.59 4.14 15.06
N LYS A 21 -8.37 4.33 14.55
CA LYS A 21 -7.65 5.61 14.58
C LYS A 21 -7.64 6.30 13.22
N THR A 22 -7.50 7.63 13.25
CA THR A 22 -7.26 8.40 12.03
C THR A 22 -5.88 8.10 11.45
N ILE A 23 -5.67 8.43 10.17
CA ILE A 23 -4.34 8.34 9.53
C ILE A 23 -3.30 9.15 10.32
N ASP A 24 -3.66 10.35 10.78
CA ASP A 24 -2.74 11.21 11.54
C ASP A 24 -2.35 10.61 12.89
N ALA A 25 -3.30 9.99 13.59
CA ALA A 25 -3.01 9.32 14.86
C ALA A 25 -2.15 8.07 14.65
N ASN A 26 -2.47 7.24 13.65
CA ASN A 26 -1.63 6.10 13.28
C ASN A 26 -0.24 6.53 12.83
N TRP A 27 -0.12 7.67 12.13
CA TRP A 27 1.17 8.22 11.73
C TRP A 27 2.06 8.56 12.94
N GLN A 28 1.48 9.12 14.01
CA GLN A 28 2.24 9.36 15.25
C GLN A 28 2.74 8.07 15.91
N GLU A 29 1.97 6.97 15.82
CA GLU A 29 2.43 5.67 16.29
C GLU A 29 3.52 5.07 15.40
N ALA A 30 3.38 5.21 14.08
CA ALA A 30 4.38 4.77 13.11
C ALA A 30 5.75 5.44 13.35
N LEU A 31 5.75 6.75 13.66
CA LEU A 31 6.96 7.51 14.01
C LEU A 31 7.68 6.99 15.27
N LYS A 32 6.97 6.33 16.18
CA LYS A 32 7.57 5.71 17.38
C LYS A 32 8.12 4.32 17.09
N LEU A 33 7.38 3.52 16.32
CA LEU A 33 7.67 2.10 16.13
C LEU A 33 8.74 1.84 15.07
N TRP A 34 8.61 2.45 13.89
CA TRP A 34 9.38 2.09 12.71
C TRP A 34 10.88 2.44 12.74
N PRO A 35 11.36 3.53 13.38
CA PRO A 35 12.77 3.89 13.31
C PRO A 35 13.74 2.77 13.72
N ALA A 36 13.41 2.01 14.77
CA ALA A 36 14.24 0.89 15.22
C ALA A 36 14.24 -0.28 14.23
N ILE A 37 13.09 -0.57 13.61
CA ILE A 37 12.93 -1.64 12.63
C ILE A 37 13.66 -1.29 11.32
N ILE A 38 13.52 -0.04 10.87
CA ILE A 38 14.20 0.49 9.68
C ILE A 38 15.72 0.44 9.88
N ALA A 39 16.21 0.92 11.03
CA ALA A 39 17.63 0.84 11.36
C ALA A 39 18.13 -0.61 11.34
N HIS A 40 17.39 -1.54 11.94
CA HIS A 40 17.74 -2.95 11.90
C HIS A 40 17.83 -3.51 10.48
N ALA A 41 16.87 -3.18 9.61
CA ALA A 41 16.88 -3.61 8.21
C ALA A 41 18.11 -3.05 7.47
N ARG A 42 18.34 -1.74 7.58
CA ARG A 42 19.47 -1.03 6.97
C ARG A 42 20.81 -1.60 7.41
N ASP A 43 20.99 -1.85 8.70
CA ASP A 43 22.23 -2.40 9.27
C ASP A 43 22.51 -3.84 8.78
N ASN A 44 21.49 -4.50 8.21
CA ASN A 44 21.60 -5.81 7.54
C ASN A 44 21.65 -5.70 6.01
N GLY A 45 21.82 -4.50 5.44
CA GLY A 45 21.86 -4.26 4.00
C GLY A 45 20.52 -4.46 3.29
N VAL A 46 19.41 -4.34 4.02
CA VAL A 46 18.05 -4.57 3.51
C VAL A 46 17.24 -3.28 3.58
N LYS A 47 16.54 -2.95 2.49
CA LYS A 47 15.49 -1.93 2.48
C LYS A 47 14.13 -2.55 2.74
N LEU A 48 13.23 -1.77 3.33
CA LEU A 48 11.84 -2.17 3.50
C LEU A 48 10.98 -1.58 2.38
N ALA A 49 10.03 -2.36 1.89
CA ALA A 49 9.06 -1.90 0.90
C ALA A 49 7.65 -2.08 1.46
N PHE A 50 6.96 -0.97 1.71
CA PHE A 50 5.56 -1.02 2.17
C PHE A 50 4.61 -1.14 0.98
N GLU A 51 3.65 -2.06 1.05
CA GLU A 51 2.64 -2.16 0.00
C GLU A 51 1.60 -1.04 0.12
N ASN A 52 1.19 -0.44 -1.01
CA ASN A 52 0.20 0.64 -1.07
C ASN A 52 -1.27 0.17 -0.87
N CYS A 53 -1.52 -0.63 0.17
CA CYS A 53 -2.75 -1.36 0.42
C CYS A 53 -3.48 -0.84 1.66
N PRO A 54 -4.77 -0.48 1.62
CA PRO A 54 -5.53 -0.16 2.83
C PRO A 54 -5.71 -1.33 3.82
N MET A 55 -5.59 -2.58 3.36
CA MET A 55 -5.93 -3.80 4.12
C MET A 55 -7.37 -3.77 4.67
N ILE A 56 -8.34 -3.72 3.75
CA ILE A 56 -9.79 -3.91 4.05
C ILE A 56 -10.34 -4.96 3.08
N PHE A 57 -10.50 -6.17 3.58
CA PHE A 57 -10.93 -7.38 2.87
C PHE A 57 -12.03 -8.15 3.62
N SER A 58 -12.25 -7.84 4.90
CA SER A 58 -13.34 -8.38 5.71
C SER A 58 -14.07 -7.29 6.51
N TYR A 59 -15.19 -7.66 7.14
CA TYR A 59 -16.09 -6.71 7.80
C TYR A 59 -15.55 -6.15 9.13
N ASP A 60 -14.50 -6.76 9.70
CA ASP A 60 -13.85 -6.37 10.95
C ASP A 60 -12.72 -5.36 10.77
N GLU A 61 -12.41 -4.98 9.53
CA GLU A 61 -11.31 -4.05 9.20
C GLU A 61 -11.82 -2.62 8.93
N TRP A 62 -13.13 -2.43 8.95
CA TRP A 62 -13.76 -1.11 8.87
C TRP A 62 -13.63 -0.35 10.20
N PRO A 63 -13.39 0.98 10.22
CA PRO A 63 -13.36 1.88 9.07
C PRO A 63 -12.00 2.15 8.44
N GLY A 64 -10.90 1.94 9.16
CA GLY A 64 -9.57 2.43 8.75
C GLY A 64 -8.66 1.43 8.04
N GLY A 65 -8.98 0.13 8.08
CA GLY A 65 -8.09 -0.94 7.66
C GLY A 65 -6.89 -1.14 8.60
N HIS A 66 -6.02 -2.07 8.22
CA HIS A 66 -4.87 -2.49 9.02
C HIS A 66 -3.52 -1.99 8.50
N ASN A 67 -3.51 -1.08 7.53
CA ASN A 67 -2.28 -0.47 7.02
C ASN A 67 -2.52 1.00 6.67
N ILE A 68 -1.60 1.88 7.04
CA ILE A 68 -1.71 3.30 6.67
C ILE A 68 -1.11 3.64 5.32
N ALA A 69 -0.22 2.81 4.76
CA ALA A 69 0.47 3.12 3.51
C ALA A 69 -0.45 2.84 2.31
N TYR A 70 -1.37 3.74 1.96
CA TYR A 70 -2.30 3.50 0.82
C TYR A 70 -2.63 4.69 -0.06
N SER A 71 -2.44 5.93 0.41
CA SER A 71 -2.81 7.14 -0.34
C SER A 71 -1.59 8.05 -0.60
N PRO A 72 -1.63 8.93 -1.62
CA PRO A 72 -0.57 9.91 -1.85
C PRO A 72 -0.22 10.76 -0.62
N TYR A 73 -1.24 11.09 0.19
CA TYR A 73 -1.10 11.91 1.38
C TYR A 73 -0.10 11.32 2.39
N ILE A 74 -0.27 10.05 2.73
CA ILE A 74 0.58 9.36 3.70
C ILE A 74 1.89 8.88 3.06
N TRP A 75 1.89 8.56 1.76
CA TRP A 75 3.12 8.24 1.03
C TRP A 75 4.14 9.39 1.03
N ARG A 76 3.71 10.64 0.86
CA ARG A 76 4.60 11.80 1.00
C ARG A 76 5.26 11.83 2.38
N ARG A 77 4.49 11.65 3.44
CA ARG A 77 5.01 11.63 4.83
C ARG A 77 5.97 10.47 5.09
N LEU A 78 5.66 9.28 4.59
CA LEU A 78 6.52 8.10 4.68
C LEU A 78 7.88 8.37 4.01
N LEU A 79 7.86 8.94 2.81
CA LEU A 79 9.05 9.21 2.03
C LEU A 79 9.87 10.39 2.60
N ASP A 80 9.19 11.43 3.10
CA ASP A 80 9.84 12.55 3.79
C ASP A 80 10.59 12.08 5.05
N ALA A 81 10.00 11.13 5.79
CA ALA A 81 10.60 10.59 7.01
C ALA A 81 11.69 9.53 6.72
N TRP A 82 11.45 8.64 5.75
CA TRP A 82 12.18 7.37 5.63
C TRP A 82 12.61 6.98 4.21
N GLY A 83 12.45 7.85 3.20
CA GLY A 83 12.64 7.52 1.78
C GLY A 83 14.04 7.02 1.37
N GLY A 84 15.05 7.11 2.24
CA GLY A 84 16.37 6.53 2.00
C GLY A 84 16.41 5.00 2.22
N ASP A 85 15.67 4.52 3.22
CA ASP A 85 15.70 3.14 3.72
C ASP A 85 14.37 2.39 3.47
N VAL A 86 13.29 3.15 3.25
CA VAL A 86 11.94 2.64 2.97
C VAL A 86 11.52 3.10 1.58
N GLY A 87 10.93 2.18 0.83
CA GLY A 87 10.23 2.49 -0.41
C GLY A 87 8.90 1.76 -0.51
N MET A 88 8.42 1.62 -1.73
CA MET A 88 7.11 1.06 -2.04
C MET A 88 7.21 -0.33 -2.66
N ASN A 89 6.34 -1.23 -2.20
CA ASN A 89 5.92 -2.38 -2.97
C ASN A 89 4.65 -1.97 -3.74
N PHE A 90 4.81 -1.58 -4.99
CA PHE A 90 3.71 -1.00 -5.76
C PHE A 90 2.75 -2.09 -6.24
N ASP A 91 1.48 -1.94 -5.91
CA ASP A 91 0.37 -2.75 -6.39
C ASP A 91 -0.71 -1.81 -6.98
N PRO A 92 -0.91 -1.82 -8.31
CA PRO A 92 -1.83 -0.90 -8.96
C PRO A 92 -3.30 -1.21 -8.68
N SER A 93 -3.63 -2.43 -8.24
CA SER A 93 -5.01 -2.84 -7.95
C SER A 93 -5.66 -1.95 -6.89
N HIS A 94 -4.90 -1.52 -5.89
CA HIS A 94 -5.38 -0.65 -4.81
C HIS A 94 -5.61 0.80 -5.25
N LEU A 95 -4.99 1.23 -6.36
CA LEU A 95 -5.27 2.56 -6.93
C LEU A 95 -6.63 2.57 -7.65
N VAL A 96 -6.92 1.51 -8.41
CA VAL A 96 -8.23 1.31 -9.03
C VAL A 96 -9.32 1.29 -7.96
N TRP A 97 -9.13 0.53 -6.88
CA TRP A 97 -10.08 0.47 -5.76
C TRP A 97 -10.36 1.85 -5.15
N GLN A 98 -9.31 2.63 -4.90
CA GLN A 98 -9.41 3.95 -4.27
C GLN A 98 -9.79 5.07 -5.24
N MET A 99 -10.01 4.77 -6.51
CA MET A 99 -10.25 5.76 -7.57
C MET A 99 -9.10 6.78 -7.68
N ILE A 100 -7.86 6.33 -7.45
CA ILE A 100 -6.64 7.15 -7.54
C ILE A 100 -6.09 7.07 -8.96
N ASP A 101 -5.76 8.23 -9.54
CA ASP A 101 -5.10 8.37 -10.84
C ASP A 101 -3.75 7.64 -10.86
N GLN A 102 -3.72 6.47 -11.51
CA GLN A 102 -2.56 5.59 -11.60
C GLN A 102 -1.36 6.28 -12.26
N ALA A 103 -1.56 6.93 -13.40
CA ALA A 103 -0.47 7.56 -14.14
C ALA A 103 0.17 8.70 -13.34
N ARG A 104 -0.64 9.50 -12.63
CA ARG A 104 -0.13 10.54 -11.73
C ARG A 104 0.60 9.97 -10.53
N PHE A 105 0.07 8.89 -9.95
CA PHE A 105 0.71 8.21 -8.83
C PHE A 105 2.08 7.65 -9.22
N ILE A 106 2.18 6.98 -10.37
CA ILE A 106 3.45 6.44 -10.90
C ILE A 106 4.43 7.57 -11.22
N ARG A 107 4.00 8.66 -11.84
CA ARG A 107 4.89 9.82 -12.10
C ARG A 107 5.47 10.42 -10.82
N GLU A 108 4.68 10.47 -9.75
CA GLU A 108 5.10 11.06 -8.48
C GLU A 108 5.96 10.09 -7.65
N PHE A 109 5.53 8.84 -7.48
CA PHE A 109 6.12 7.89 -6.54
C PHE A 109 6.95 6.78 -7.19
N GLY A 110 6.97 6.69 -8.52
CA GLY A 110 7.73 5.70 -9.30
C GLY A 110 9.21 5.56 -8.89
N PRO A 111 9.95 6.66 -8.67
CA PRO A 111 11.35 6.59 -8.21
C PRO A 111 11.55 5.86 -6.87
N TYR A 112 10.50 5.67 -6.08
CA TYR A 112 10.54 5.03 -4.77
C TYR A 112 9.99 3.60 -4.78
N MET A 113 9.58 3.06 -5.93
CA MET A 113 9.11 1.69 -6.07
C MET A 113 10.32 0.74 -6.05
N LEU A 114 10.46 -0.04 -4.98
CA LEU A 114 11.54 -1.03 -4.81
C LEU A 114 11.13 -2.42 -5.29
N HIS A 115 9.82 -2.67 -5.31
CA HIS A 115 9.21 -3.91 -5.76
C HIS A 115 7.83 -3.60 -6.37
N VAL A 116 7.34 -4.48 -7.25
CA VAL A 116 6.04 -4.31 -7.92
C VAL A 116 5.28 -5.63 -7.90
N HIS A 117 4.00 -5.58 -7.53
CA HIS A 117 3.04 -6.66 -7.72
C HIS A 117 2.26 -6.44 -9.01
N ALA A 118 2.32 -7.40 -9.93
CA ALA A 118 1.45 -7.44 -11.08
C ALA A 118 0.08 -8.01 -10.67
N LYS A 119 -0.80 -7.14 -10.15
CA LYS A 119 -2.15 -7.50 -9.70
C LYS A 119 -3.17 -6.54 -10.30
N ASP A 120 -4.28 -7.09 -10.76
CA ASP A 120 -5.37 -6.32 -11.38
C ASP A 120 -6.62 -6.32 -10.49
N LEU A 121 -7.51 -5.35 -10.73
CA LEU A 121 -8.80 -5.22 -10.06
C LEU A 121 -9.83 -4.75 -11.05
N MET A 122 -10.99 -5.38 -11.07
CA MET A 122 -12.17 -4.90 -11.76
C MET A 122 -13.15 -4.28 -10.74
N ILE A 123 -13.73 -3.14 -11.09
CA ILE A 123 -14.87 -2.57 -10.36
C ILE A 123 -16.15 -3.17 -10.92
N ASP A 124 -16.80 -4.03 -10.13
CA ASP A 124 -18.17 -4.45 -10.43
C ASP A 124 -19.12 -3.27 -10.22
N ARG A 125 -19.64 -2.72 -11.33
CA ARG A 125 -20.46 -1.51 -11.32
C ARG A 125 -21.83 -1.74 -10.70
N ASP A 126 -22.41 -2.92 -10.84
CA ASP A 126 -23.70 -3.25 -10.24
C ASP A 126 -23.55 -3.43 -8.72
N GLY A 127 -22.49 -4.12 -8.29
CA GLY A 127 -22.15 -4.23 -6.87
C GLY A 127 -21.86 -2.86 -6.22
N LEU A 128 -21.17 -1.96 -6.94
CA LEU A 128 -20.90 -0.61 -6.47
C LEU A 128 -22.18 0.24 -6.38
N TYR A 129 -23.08 0.13 -7.36
CA TYR A 129 -24.39 0.78 -7.33
C TYR A 129 -25.21 0.35 -6.10
N GLU A 130 -25.24 -0.95 -5.83
CA GLU A 130 -26.02 -1.53 -4.73
C GLU A 130 -25.46 -1.15 -3.35
N ARG A 131 -24.13 -1.15 -3.17
CA ARG A 131 -23.50 -1.05 -1.85
C ARG A 131 -22.87 0.31 -1.54
N GLY A 132 -22.60 1.09 -2.58
CA GLY A 132 -21.90 2.37 -2.47
C GLY A 132 -20.41 2.24 -2.09
N ILE A 133 -19.70 3.36 -2.20
CA ILE A 133 -18.26 3.42 -1.91
C ILE A 133 -17.94 3.16 -0.42
N LEU A 134 -18.88 3.46 0.48
CA LEU A 134 -18.72 3.25 1.92
C LEU A 134 -18.77 1.78 2.34
N SER A 135 -19.06 0.85 1.42
CA SER A 135 -18.82 -0.58 1.68
C SER A 135 -17.34 -0.97 1.55
N ALA A 136 -16.44 -0.01 1.25
CA ALA A 136 -14.99 -0.23 1.19
C ALA A 136 -14.57 -1.34 0.22
N GLY A 137 -15.22 -1.44 -0.94
CA GLY A 137 -14.95 -2.52 -1.89
C GLY A 137 -15.72 -3.80 -1.61
N MET A 138 -16.30 -3.98 -0.42
CA MET A 138 -16.98 -5.22 -0.06
C MET A 138 -18.17 -5.45 -1.00
N GLY A 139 -18.10 -6.55 -1.76
CA GLY A 139 -19.11 -6.94 -2.74
C GLY A 139 -19.00 -6.26 -4.10
N TRP A 140 -17.95 -5.49 -4.39
CA TRP A 140 -17.73 -4.91 -5.73
C TRP A 140 -16.27 -4.77 -6.18
N GLN A 141 -15.29 -4.86 -5.27
CA GLN A 141 -13.89 -4.99 -5.64
C GLN A 141 -13.63 -6.45 -6.05
N VAL A 142 -13.28 -6.70 -7.32
CA VAL A 142 -13.07 -8.05 -7.83
C VAL A 142 -11.61 -8.20 -8.26
N PRO A 143 -10.78 -8.94 -7.49
CA PRO A 143 -9.40 -9.23 -7.90
C PRO A 143 -9.36 -9.96 -9.24
N ARG A 144 -8.43 -9.56 -10.10
CA ARG A 144 -8.25 -10.13 -11.45
C ARG A 144 -6.79 -10.41 -11.75
N MET A 145 -6.55 -11.29 -12.72
CA MET A 145 -5.23 -11.41 -13.34
C MET A 145 -4.95 -10.16 -14.18
N PRO A 146 -3.69 -9.75 -14.35
CA PRO A 146 -3.30 -8.66 -15.25
C PRO A 146 -3.95 -8.74 -16.62
N GLY A 147 -4.61 -7.65 -17.03
CA GLY A 147 -5.31 -7.51 -18.32
C GLY A 147 -6.77 -7.95 -18.29
N LEU A 148 -7.28 -8.42 -17.14
CA LEU A 148 -8.70 -8.80 -16.97
C LEU A 148 -9.47 -7.86 -16.04
N GLY A 149 -8.84 -6.80 -15.55
CA GLY A 149 -9.48 -5.77 -14.74
C GLY A 149 -9.35 -4.38 -15.35
N ASP A 150 -9.43 -3.37 -14.49
CA ASP A 150 -9.47 -1.96 -14.83
C ASP A 150 -8.12 -1.25 -14.59
N VAL A 151 -7.06 -1.97 -14.19
CA VAL A 151 -5.71 -1.40 -14.16
C VAL A 151 -5.28 -1.07 -15.59
N ASP A 152 -4.79 0.17 -15.81
CA ASP A 152 -4.22 0.54 -17.10
C ASP A 152 -2.75 0.10 -17.14
N TRP A 153 -2.45 -0.94 -17.91
CA TRP A 153 -1.08 -1.48 -18.01
C TRP A 153 -0.20 -0.73 -19.03
N ASN A 154 -0.71 0.32 -19.68
CA ASN A 154 0.01 1.07 -20.71
C ASN A 154 0.55 2.44 -20.25
N VAL A 155 0.43 2.77 -18.96
CA VAL A 155 0.78 4.09 -18.39
C VAL A 155 2.21 4.18 -17.87
#